data_AF-A0A496YZ30-F1
#
_entry.id   AF-A0A496YZ30-F1
#
_cell.length_a   1.000
_cell.length_b   1.000
_cell.length_c   1.000
_cell.angle_alpha   90.00
_cell.angle_beta   90.00
_cell.angle_gamma   90.00
#
_symmetry.space_group_name_H-M   'P 1'
#
loop_
_entity.id
_entity.type
_entity.pdbx_description
1 polymer ?
#
loop_
_entity_poly.entity_id
_entity_poly.type
_entity_poly.pdbx_seq_one_letter_code
_entity_poly.pdbx_strand_id
1 'polypeptide(L)'
;MKIAISSTGPDLDSEVDPRFGRCQYFMIVDPDDMSFEAVPNTNLSQGSGVGIQSAKVVADKGAEVVLTGNVGPKAYQTLSAAGLKIVTGVSGLIREAIQQYKNGQLQPSDQPNAQNHSGLQAHANPSQRSWPQQGPGTGFGLGQDMRTGGSMGMGRGMRCGCGMGMGRGMGRGLNAPLVAAPSGDVSTEDELASLKEDARMLSEQLEGIQKRIKELENEKP
;
A
#
# COMPACT_ATOMS: atom_id res chain seq x y z
N MET A 1 -23.23 -27.96 -2.01
CA MET A 1 -23.00 -26.47 -1.90
C MET A 1 -21.67 -26.19 -2.58
N LYS A 2 -21.42 -25.02 -3.17
CA LYS A 2 -20.10 -24.73 -3.77
C LYS A 2 -19.30 -23.69 -3.00
N ILE A 3 -18.05 -24.04 -2.68
CA ILE A 3 -17.06 -23.16 -2.06
C ILE A 3 -15.97 -22.84 -3.08
N ALA A 4 -15.71 -21.55 -3.31
CA ALA A 4 -14.57 -21.11 -4.08
C ALA A 4 -13.40 -20.72 -3.15
N ILE A 5 -12.20 -21.23 -3.43
CA ILE A 5 -11.00 -20.90 -2.67
C ILE A 5 -9.95 -20.27 -3.59
N SER A 6 -9.37 -19.14 -3.19
CA SER A 6 -8.20 -18.57 -3.89
C SER A 6 -6.99 -19.46 -3.66
N SER A 7 -6.35 -19.93 -4.73
CA SER A 7 -5.30 -20.94 -4.65
C SER A 7 -4.02 -20.55 -5.37
N THR A 8 -2.89 -20.98 -4.82
CA THR A 8 -1.56 -20.90 -5.44
C THR A 8 -1.32 -22.01 -6.46
N GLY A 9 -2.13 -23.07 -6.48
CA GLY A 9 -2.00 -24.21 -7.40
C GLY A 9 -3.33 -24.91 -7.75
N PRO A 10 -3.31 -25.93 -8.60
CA PRO A 10 -4.52 -26.58 -9.10
C PRO A 10 -5.02 -27.75 -8.22
N ASP A 11 -4.37 -28.01 -7.09
CA ASP A 11 -4.64 -29.19 -6.25
C ASP A 11 -5.14 -28.81 -4.86
N LEU A 12 -5.86 -29.74 -4.21
CA LEU A 12 -6.29 -29.61 -2.81
C LEU A 12 -5.12 -29.58 -1.79
N ASP A 13 -3.92 -29.96 -2.20
CA ASP A 13 -2.65 -29.80 -1.48
C ASP A 13 -2.01 -28.42 -1.65
N SER A 14 -2.59 -27.56 -2.49
CA SER A 14 -2.09 -26.20 -2.66
C SER A 14 -2.45 -25.32 -1.46
N GLU A 15 -1.74 -24.21 -1.34
CA GLU A 15 -1.99 -23.21 -0.32
C GLU A 15 -3.06 -22.21 -0.78
N VAL A 16 -3.77 -21.64 0.18
CA VAL A 16 -4.68 -20.52 -0.05
C VAL A 16 -3.86 -19.29 -0.46
N ASP A 17 -4.14 -18.72 -1.63
CA ASP A 17 -3.47 -17.50 -2.08
C ASP A 17 -3.99 -16.29 -1.28
N PRO A 18 -3.11 -15.44 -0.75
CA PRO A 18 -3.51 -14.25 0.00
C PRO A 18 -4.19 -13.17 -0.84
N ARG A 19 -4.20 -13.25 -2.18
CA ARG A 19 -4.69 -12.20 -3.07
C ARG A 19 -5.84 -12.71 -3.93
N PHE A 20 -7.09 -12.50 -3.50
CA PHE A 20 -8.27 -12.99 -4.23
C PHE A 20 -8.26 -12.67 -5.73
N GLY A 21 -8.09 -11.39 -6.10
CA GLY A 21 -8.18 -11.00 -7.51
C GLY A 21 -7.08 -11.59 -8.38
N ARG A 22 -5.89 -11.79 -7.81
CA ARG A 22 -4.66 -12.16 -8.54
C ARG A 22 -4.13 -13.55 -8.16
N CYS A 23 -4.97 -14.39 -7.55
CA CYS A 23 -4.59 -15.78 -7.30
C CYS A 23 -4.35 -16.50 -8.62
N GLN A 24 -3.59 -17.59 -8.57
CA GLN A 24 -3.29 -18.36 -9.77
C GLN A 24 -4.49 -19.18 -10.23
N TYR A 25 -5.23 -19.76 -9.27
CA TYR A 25 -6.40 -20.59 -9.51
C TYR A 25 -7.53 -20.23 -8.55
N PHE A 26 -8.77 -20.46 -8.99
CA PHE A 26 -9.94 -20.59 -8.12
C PHE A 26 -10.29 -22.07 -8.02
N MET A 27 -10.19 -22.63 -6.82
CA MET A 27 -10.63 -23.99 -6.54
C MET A 27 -12.12 -23.97 -6.22
N ILE A 28 -12.95 -24.56 -7.07
CA ILE A 28 -14.39 -24.69 -6.84
C ILE A 28 -14.62 -26.09 -6.28
N VAL A 29 -14.99 -26.18 -5.01
CA VAL A 29 -15.08 -27.45 -4.26
C VAL A 29 -16.48 -27.64 -3.73
N ASP A 30 -17.01 -28.85 -3.83
CA ASP A 30 -18.17 -29.28 -3.05
C ASP A 30 -17.67 -29.91 -1.73
N PRO A 31 -17.98 -29.31 -0.55
CA PRO A 31 -17.49 -29.81 0.72
C PRO A 31 -18.15 -31.13 1.15
N ASP A 32 -19.23 -31.56 0.52
CA ASP A 32 -19.95 -32.79 0.90
C ASP A 32 -19.21 -34.05 0.42
N ASP A 33 -18.72 -34.04 -0.83
CA ASP A 33 -18.00 -35.17 -1.45
C ASP A 33 -16.53 -34.88 -1.79
N MET A 34 -16.06 -33.65 -1.53
CA MET A 34 -14.71 -33.16 -1.85
C MET A 34 -14.38 -33.15 -3.36
N SER A 35 -15.38 -33.25 -4.24
CA SER A 35 -15.19 -33.03 -5.67
C SER A 35 -14.76 -31.59 -5.92
N PHE A 36 -13.84 -31.40 -6.88
CA PHE A 36 -13.30 -30.07 -7.16
C PHE A 36 -13.01 -29.82 -8.63
N GLU A 37 -13.06 -28.55 -9.00
CA GLU A 37 -12.61 -28.02 -10.28
C GLU A 37 -11.57 -26.92 -10.02
N ALA A 38 -10.39 -27.04 -10.64
CA ALA A 38 -9.39 -25.98 -10.63
C ALA A 38 -9.59 -25.05 -11.82
N VAL A 39 -9.99 -23.81 -11.56
CA VAL A 39 -10.22 -22.80 -12.60
C VAL A 39 -9.00 -21.87 -12.66
N PRO A 40 -8.18 -21.90 -13.73
CA PRO A 40 -7.07 -20.97 -13.88
C PRO A 40 -7.59 -19.54 -13.98
N ASN A 41 -6.98 -18.63 -13.22
CA ASN A 41 -7.32 -17.23 -13.32
C ASN A 41 -6.60 -16.63 -14.53
N THR A 42 -7.34 -16.13 -15.51
CA THR A 42 -6.75 -15.48 -16.70
C THR A 42 -6.51 -13.99 -16.51
N ASN A 43 -6.93 -13.44 -15.36
CA ASN A 43 -6.97 -11.99 -15.12
C ASN A 43 -5.71 -11.44 -14.42
N LEU A 44 -4.69 -12.27 -14.13
CA LEU A 44 -3.52 -11.85 -13.34
C LEU A 44 -2.80 -10.63 -13.89
N SER A 45 -2.69 -10.53 -15.22
CA SER A 45 -1.92 -9.50 -15.94
C SER A 45 -2.72 -8.22 -16.22
N GLN A 46 -4.01 -8.16 -15.87
CA GLN A 46 -4.79 -6.96 -16.12
C GLN A 46 -4.40 -5.83 -15.16
N GLY A 47 -4.28 -4.61 -15.70
CA GLY A 47 -3.85 -3.45 -14.92
C GLY A 47 -4.90 -2.97 -13.91
N SER A 48 -6.19 -3.04 -14.25
CA SER A 48 -7.30 -2.58 -13.42
C SER A 48 -8.51 -3.51 -13.53
N GLY A 49 -9.37 -3.51 -12.53
CA GLY A 49 -10.62 -4.28 -12.54
C GLY A 49 -10.47 -5.79 -12.32
N VAL A 50 -9.25 -6.29 -12.09
CA VAL A 50 -8.95 -7.72 -11.90
C VAL A 50 -9.87 -8.36 -10.86
N GLY A 51 -10.03 -7.73 -9.69
CA GLY A 51 -10.88 -8.25 -8.63
C GLY A 51 -12.36 -8.35 -9.00
N ILE A 52 -12.87 -7.47 -9.86
CA ILE A 52 -14.26 -7.51 -10.35
C ILE A 52 -14.44 -8.69 -11.30
N GLN A 53 -13.51 -8.88 -12.24
CA GLN A 53 -13.58 -9.98 -13.20
C GLN A 53 -13.43 -11.34 -12.50
N SER A 54 -12.49 -11.45 -11.57
CA SER A 54 -12.32 -12.63 -10.73
C SER A 54 -13.58 -12.96 -9.92
N ALA A 55 -14.23 -11.94 -9.33
CA ALA A 55 -15.50 -12.13 -8.63
C ALA A 55 -16.61 -12.65 -9.54
N LYS A 56 -16.71 -12.15 -10.78
CA LYS A 56 -17.66 -12.66 -11.77
C LYS A 56 -17.41 -14.11 -12.14
N VAL A 57 -16.15 -14.49 -12.43
CA VAL A 57 -15.79 -15.88 -12.75
C VAL A 57 -16.24 -16.83 -11.64
N VAL A 58 -16.00 -16.46 -10.38
CA VAL A 58 -16.40 -17.25 -9.22
C VAL A 58 -17.92 -17.35 -9.08
N ALA A 59 -18.63 -16.23 -9.28
CA ALA A 59 -20.10 -16.22 -9.25
C ALA A 59 -20.72 -17.07 -10.39
N ASP A 60 -20.17 -16.99 -11.60
CA ASP A 60 -20.62 -17.76 -12.77
C ASP A 60 -20.43 -19.27 -12.58
N LYS A 61 -19.46 -19.68 -11.76
CA LYS A 61 -19.26 -21.09 -11.35
C LYS A 61 -20.29 -21.58 -10.33
N GLY A 62 -21.16 -20.69 -9.86
CA GLY A 62 -22.22 -20.97 -8.89
C GLY A 62 -21.70 -21.17 -7.48
N ALA A 63 -20.56 -20.55 -7.13
CA ALA A 63 -20.07 -20.56 -5.76
C ALA A 63 -21.02 -19.78 -4.84
N GLU A 64 -21.25 -20.29 -3.64
CA GLU A 64 -22.06 -19.65 -2.61
C GLU A 64 -21.19 -18.99 -1.53
N VAL A 65 -19.95 -19.48 -1.39
CA VAL A 65 -18.99 -19.06 -0.37
C VAL A 65 -17.63 -18.87 -1.02
N VAL A 66 -16.90 -17.83 -0.63
CA VAL A 66 -15.51 -17.58 -1.01
C VAL A 66 -14.62 -17.64 0.22
N LEU A 67 -13.61 -18.50 0.21
CA LEU A 67 -12.52 -18.55 1.19
C LEU A 67 -11.25 -17.95 0.58
N THR A 68 -10.69 -16.93 1.21
CA THR A 68 -9.52 -16.24 0.65
C THR A 68 -8.73 -15.56 1.76
N GLY A 69 -7.44 -15.26 1.50
CA GLY A 69 -6.67 -14.42 2.41
C GLY A 69 -7.18 -12.99 2.41
N ASN A 70 -7.01 -12.25 1.32
CA ASN A 70 -7.40 -10.85 1.23
C ASN A 70 -8.28 -10.52 0.02
N VAL A 71 -9.27 -9.66 0.27
CA VAL A 71 -10.22 -9.11 -0.70
C VAL A 71 -10.24 -7.59 -0.62
N GLY A 72 -10.07 -6.94 -1.77
CA GLY A 72 -10.19 -5.48 -1.89
C GLY A 72 -11.63 -5.01 -2.06
N PRO A 73 -11.93 -3.71 -1.86
CA PRO A 73 -13.29 -3.19 -1.79
C PRO A 73 -14.15 -3.46 -3.03
N LYS A 74 -13.57 -3.32 -4.23
CA LYS A 74 -14.30 -3.56 -5.50
C LYS A 74 -14.67 -5.03 -5.70
N ALA A 75 -13.77 -5.95 -5.32
CA ALA A 75 -14.03 -7.39 -5.38
C ALA A 75 -15.08 -7.77 -4.36
N TYR A 76 -14.96 -7.27 -3.12
CA TYR A 76 -15.93 -7.48 -2.05
C TYR A 76 -17.34 -7.08 -2.50
N GLN A 77 -17.50 -5.83 -2.97
CA GLN A 77 -18.78 -5.32 -3.45
C GLN A 77 -19.38 -6.19 -4.56
N THR A 78 -18.55 -6.68 -5.49
CA THR A 78 -19.02 -7.55 -6.59
C THR A 78 -19.48 -8.91 -6.08
N LEU A 79 -18.72 -9.53 -5.17
CA LEU A 79 -19.05 -10.81 -4.56
C LEU A 79 -20.33 -10.72 -3.71
N SER A 80 -20.43 -9.68 -2.87
CA SER A 80 -21.61 -9.43 -2.03
C SER A 80 -22.85 -9.14 -2.88
N ALA A 81 -22.73 -8.35 -3.95
CA ALA A 81 -23.84 -8.07 -4.86
C ALA A 81 -24.34 -9.32 -5.60
N ALA A 82 -23.46 -10.30 -5.81
CA ALA A 82 -23.81 -11.61 -6.34
C ALA A 82 -24.37 -12.58 -5.27
N GLY A 83 -24.46 -12.15 -4.00
CA GLY A 83 -25.01 -12.96 -2.91
C GLY A 83 -24.03 -13.97 -2.30
N LEU A 84 -22.73 -13.88 -2.60
CA LEU A 84 -21.73 -14.78 -2.05
C LEU A 84 -21.34 -14.38 -0.63
N LYS A 85 -21.19 -15.37 0.25
CA LYS A 85 -20.59 -15.20 1.58
C LYS A 85 -19.08 -15.16 1.46
N ILE A 86 -18.45 -14.15 2.03
CA ILE A 86 -17.00 -13.92 1.87
C ILE A 86 -16.32 -14.16 3.21
N VAL A 87 -15.40 -15.10 3.26
CA VAL A 87 -14.53 -15.36 4.42
C VAL A 87 -13.13 -14.91 4.07
N THR A 88 -12.64 -13.94 4.84
CA THR A 88 -11.30 -13.37 4.68
C THR A 88 -10.36 -13.82 5.79
N GLY A 89 -9.05 -13.65 5.61
CA GLY A 89 -8.03 -14.03 6.58
C GLY A 89 -7.71 -15.52 6.57
N VAL A 90 -8.14 -16.26 5.55
CA VAL A 90 -7.88 -17.69 5.41
C VAL A 90 -6.46 -17.90 4.88
N SER A 91 -5.74 -18.85 5.48
CA SER A 91 -4.37 -19.21 5.12
C SER A 91 -4.12 -20.70 5.36
N GLY A 92 -3.02 -21.23 4.83
CA GLY A 92 -2.64 -22.63 4.97
C GLY A 92 -3.14 -23.49 3.81
N LEU A 93 -3.26 -24.80 4.04
CA LEU A 93 -3.68 -25.75 3.02
C LEU A 93 -5.17 -25.65 2.71
N ILE A 94 -5.54 -25.85 1.45
CA ILE A 94 -6.93 -25.76 1.01
C ILE A 94 -7.83 -26.79 1.70
N ARG A 95 -7.37 -28.04 1.85
CA ARG A 95 -8.13 -29.06 2.61
C ARG A 95 -8.40 -28.64 4.04
N GLU A 96 -7.43 -28.02 4.70
CA GLU A 96 -7.60 -27.55 6.08
C GLU A 96 -8.61 -26.41 6.12
N ALA A 97 -8.53 -25.45 5.21
CA ALA A 97 -9.48 -24.34 5.10
C ALA A 97 -10.93 -24.85 4.90
N ILE A 98 -11.13 -25.86 4.06
CA ILE A 98 -12.44 -26.49 3.85
C ILE A 98 -12.93 -27.15 5.15
N GLN A 99 -12.08 -27.89 5.85
CA GLN A 99 -12.43 -28.52 7.13
C GLN A 99 -12.78 -27.49 8.20
N GLN A 100 -11.99 -26.42 8.34
CA GLN A 100 -12.26 -25.33 9.28
C GLN A 100 -13.59 -24.65 8.98
N TYR A 101 -13.92 -24.46 7.69
CA TYR A 101 -15.23 -23.95 7.27
C TYR A 101 -16.37 -24.90 7.66
N LYS A 102 -16.26 -26.20 7.36
CA LYS A 102 -17.26 -27.21 7.74
C LYS A 102 -17.48 -27.28 9.26
N ASN A 103 -16.43 -27.05 10.03
CA ASN A 103 -16.47 -27.03 11.50
C ASN A 103 -16.98 -25.70 12.08
N GLY A 104 -17.36 -24.73 11.25
CA GLY A 104 -17.87 -23.43 11.69
C GLY A 104 -16.81 -22.51 12.31
N GLN A 105 -15.51 -22.81 12.12
CA GLN A 105 -14.41 -22.01 12.66
C GLN A 105 -14.13 -20.76 11.82
N LEU A 106 -14.51 -20.80 10.54
CA LEU A 106 -14.36 -19.68 9.61
C LEU A 106 -15.71 -18.96 9.46
N GLN A 107 -15.74 -17.68 9.83
CA GLN A 107 -16.94 -16.85 9.81
C GLN A 107 -16.88 -15.85 8.64
N PRO A 108 -18.01 -15.58 7.98
CA PRO A 108 -18.08 -14.53 6.97
C PRO A 108 -17.70 -13.16 7.54
N SER A 109 -17.07 -12.34 6.72
CA SER A 109 -16.76 -10.93 7.02
C SER A 109 -17.73 -10.01 6.28
N ASP A 110 -18.25 -9.00 6.99
CA ASP A 110 -19.10 -7.94 6.42
C ASP A 110 -18.28 -6.80 5.78
N GLN A 111 -16.95 -6.88 5.80
CA GLN A 111 -16.05 -5.84 5.28
C GLN A 111 -14.85 -6.40 4.49
N PRO A 112 -14.34 -5.66 3.49
CA PRO A 112 -13.07 -5.99 2.82
C PRO A 112 -11.90 -5.81 3.78
N ASN A 113 -10.85 -6.64 3.63
CA ASN A 113 -9.66 -6.61 4.49
C ASN A 113 -8.38 -6.16 3.77
N ALA A 114 -8.44 -5.79 2.48
CA ALA A 114 -7.31 -5.21 1.75
C ALA A 114 -7.49 -3.71 1.49
N GLN A 115 -6.41 -2.94 1.65
CA GLN A 115 -6.37 -1.50 1.37
C GLN A 115 -6.56 -1.20 -0.12
N ASN A 116 -7.23 -0.09 -0.41
CA ASN A 116 -7.57 0.33 -1.77
C ASN A 116 -6.35 0.99 -2.45
N HIS A 117 -5.45 0.19 -3.04
CA HIS A 117 -4.37 0.74 -3.88
C HIS A 117 -4.89 1.03 -5.29
N SER A 118 -5.73 2.07 -5.41
CA SER A 118 -5.93 2.73 -6.71
C SER A 118 -4.71 3.62 -6.95
N GLY A 119 -4.03 3.46 -8.08
CA GLY A 119 -2.89 4.27 -8.48
C GLY A 119 -3.25 5.74 -8.63
N LEU A 120 -3.25 6.46 -7.51
CA LEU A 120 -3.13 7.90 -7.39
C LEU A 120 -2.14 8.11 -6.26
N GLN A 121 -0.91 8.45 -6.65
CA GLN A 121 0.08 9.07 -5.78
C GLN A 121 -0.57 10.29 -5.13
N ALA A 122 -1.03 10.13 -3.90
CA ALA A 122 -1.35 11.24 -3.03
C ALA A 122 -0.05 11.67 -2.34
N HIS A 123 0.63 12.62 -3.00
CA HIS A 123 1.57 13.59 -2.44
C HIS A 123 2.66 13.04 -1.48
N ALA A 124 3.74 12.50 -2.04
CA ALA A 124 5.04 12.79 -1.45
C ALA A 124 5.26 14.31 -1.59
N ASN A 125 5.30 15.01 -0.45
CA ASN A 125 5.59 16.44 -0.37
C ASN A 125 6.87 16.79 -1.17
N PRO A 126 6.84 17.65 -2.20
CA PRO A 126 8.06 18.07 -2.90
C PRO A 126 8.87 19.14 -2.15
N SER A 127 8.44 19.60 -0.97
CA SER A 127 9.09 20.75 -0.30
C SER A 127 10.36 20.46 0.50
N GLN A 128 10.89 19.22 0.46
CA GLN A 128 12.26 18.95 0.93
C GLN A 128 13.17 18.50 -0.21
N ARG A 129 13.19 19.27 -1.29
CA ARG A 129 14.39 19.42 -2.10
C ARG A 129 15.23 20.53 -1.46
N SER A 130 15.96 20.18 -0.41
CA SER A 130 17.03 21.00 0.11
C SER A 130 18.09 21.14 -0.98
N TRP A 131 18.11 22.31 -1.62
CA TRP A 131 19.28 22.77 -2.36
C TRP A 131 20.47 22.74 -1.40
N PRO A 132 21.61 22.11 -1.74
CA PRO A 132 22.82 22.33 -0.97
C PRO A 132 23.16 23.81 -1.07
N GLN A 133 23.20 24.44 0.10
CA GLN A 133 23.61 25.80 0.35
C GLN A 133 24.93 26.08 -0.39
N GLN A 134 24.87 26.96 -1.39
CA GLN A 134 26.04 27.47 -2.09
C GLN A 134 26.85 28.32 -1.10
N GLY A 135 27.88 27.73 -0.52
CA GLY A 135 29.00 28.48 0.03
C GLY A 135 29.79 29.16 -1.10
N PRO A 136 30.49 30.28 -0.83
CA PRO A 136 31.29 30.96 -1.84
C PRO A 136 32.54 30.12 -2.14
N GLY A 137 32.42 29.22 -3.11
CA GLY A 137 33.48 28.32 -3.54
C GLY A 137 33.72 28.45 -5.03
N THR A 138 34.68 29.30 -5.38
CA THR A 138 35.32 29.41 -6.69
C THR A 138 35.69 28.01 -7.20
N GLY A 139 35.11 27.58 -8.33
CA GLY A 139 35.34 26.23 -8.85
C GLY A 139 34.88 26.06 -10.29
N PHE A 140 35.62 26.64 -11.22
CA PHE A 140 35.59 26.25 -12.63
C PHE A 140 35.95 24.76 -12.75
N GLY A 141 35.07 23.97 -13.36
CA GLY A 141 35.28 22.53 -13.56
C GLY A 141 34.63 22.06 -14.85
N LEU A 142 35.06 22.62 -15.97
CA LEU A 142 34.83 22.06 -17.30
C LEU A 142 35.49 20.68 -17.36
N GLY A 143 34.68 19.63 -17.36
CA GLY A 143 35.11 18.30 -17.74
C GLY A 143 35.52 18.32 -19.21
N GLN A 144 36.82 18.33 -19.45
CA GLN A 144 37.41 17.97 -20.73
C GLN A 144 38.59 17.04 -20.42
N ASP A 145 38.28 15.76 -20.46
CA ASP A 145 39.18 14.62 -20.43
C ASP A 145 40.08 14.65 -21.68
N MET A 146 41.18 15.39 -21.57
CA MET A 146 42.30 15.26 -22.48
C MET A 146 43.55 14.89 -21.70
N ARG A 147 44.04 13.68 -22.02
CA ARG A 147 45.42 13.43 -22.43
C ARG A 147 46.54 13.62 -21.39
N THR A 148 47.29 12.52 -21.27
CA THR A 148 48.76 12.51 -21.25
C THR A 148 49.45 12.90 -19.95
N GLY A 149 49.89 11.85 -19.23
CA GLY A 149 51.32 11.61 -19.01
C GLY A 149 52.10 12.49 -18.04
N GLY A 150 52.91 11.84 -17.19
CA GLY A 150 54.17 12.42 -16.72
C GLY A 150 54.20 12.90 -15.27
N SER A 151 54.66 12.00 -14.39
CA SER A 151 55.84 12.16 -13.51
C SER A 151 56.14 13.47 -12.73
N MET A 152 56.77 13.24 -11.56
CA MET A 152 57.55 14.16 -10.70
C MET A 152 56.72 15.10 -9.82
N GLY A 153 56.99 15.33 -8.54
CA GLY A 153 58.13 15.00 -7.69
C GLY A 153 58.25 16.05 -6.58
N MET A 154 58.73 15.63 -5.40
CA MET A 154 59.39 16.42 -4.34
C MET A 154 58.64 17.55 -3.59
N GLY A 155 58.34 17.27 -2.32
CA GLY A 155 59.18 17.78 -1.22
C GLY A 155 58.72 18.99 -0.38
N ARG A 156 59.07 18.92 0.93
CA ARG A 156 59.17 20.02 1.92
C ARG A 156 57.83 20.43 2.55
N GLY A 157 57.40 19.90 3.71
CA GLY A 157 58.10 19.90 4.98
C GLY A 157 57.86 21.24 5.69
N MET A 158 56.90 21.32 6.61
CA MET A 158 56.88 22.33 7.69
C MET A 158 56.12 21.76 8.90
N ARG A 159 56.85 21.74 10.01
CA ARG A 159 56.55 21.23 11.34
C ARG A 159 56.13 22.41 12.22
N CYS A 160 55.02 22.28 12.93
CA CYS A 160 54.71 22.91 14.23
C CYS A 160 53.39 22.28 14.71
N GLY A 161 53.26 21.47 15.77
CA GLY A 161 54.14 21.27 16.91
C GLY A 161 53.66 22.06 18.13
N CYS A 162 52.47 21.75 18.65
CA CYS A 162 51.96 21.95 20.03
C CYS A 162 50.65 21.11 20.09
N GLY A 163 50.45 20.06 20.87
CA GLY A 163 51.05 19.67 22.14
C GLY A 163 50.08 20.02 23.27
N MET A 164 49.15 19.10 23.61
CA MET A 164 48.77 18.75 24.99
C MET A 164 47.59 17.76 24.99
N GLY A 165 47.87 16.53 25.42
CA GLY A 165 46.86 15.57 25.82
C GLY A 165 46.49 15.71 27.30
N MET A 166 45.32 15.17 27.65
CA MET A 166 44.87 14.65 28.94
C MET A 166 43.35 14.50 28.75
N GLY A 167 42.74 13.32 28.70
CA GLY A 167 42.88 12.24 29.68
C GLY A 167 41.89 12.49 30.82
N ARG A 168 40.98 11.52 31.01
CA ARG A 168 40.28 11.21 32.28
C ARG A 168 38.92 11.89 32.52
N GLY A 169 37.87 11.13 32.20
CA GLY A 169 36.92 10.55 33.17
C GLY A 169 36.30 11.42 34.27
N MET A 170 34.99 11.13 34.45
CA MET A 170 34.28 11.08 35.73
C MET A 170 33.59 12.37 36.23
N GLY A 171 32.26 12.37 36.10
CA GLY A 171 31.37 12.70 37.21
C GLY A 171 30.95 14.17 37.37
N ARG A 172 29.72 14.47 36.96
CA ARG A 172 28.70 15.03 37.87
C ARG A 172 27.32 15.03 37.20
N GLY A 173 26.55 14.00 37.54
CA GLY A 173 25.09 14.13 37.50
C GLY A 173 24.63 15.03 38.65
N LEU A 174 23.60 15.82 38.37
CA LEU A 174 22.54 16.32 39.28
C LEU A 174 21.91 17.55 38.62
N ASN A 175 20.85 17.34 37.84
CA ASN A 175 19.56 18.01 38.08
C ASN A 175 18.53 17.52 37.05
N ALA A 176 17.66 16.62 37.49
CA ALA A 176 16.27 16.66 37.07
C ALA A 176 15.51 17.36 38.21
N PRO A 177 14.47 18.15 37.89
CA PRO A 177 13.17 17.51 37.98
C PRO A 177 12.31 17.69 36.73
N LEU A 178 11.50 16.65 36.52
CA LEU A 178 10.34 16.52 35.65
C LEU A 178 9.54 17.82 35.45
N VAL A 179 9.23 18.17 34.20
CA VAL A 179 7.95 18.83 33.86
C VAL A 179 7.45 18.34 32.49
N ALA A 180 6.21 17.86 32.54
CA ALA A 180 5.23 17.45 31.55
C ALA A 180 5.44 17.74 30.04
N ALA A 181 5.04 16.73 29.25
CA ALA A 181 4.61 16.90 27.87
C ALA A 181 3.42 17.88 27.79
N PRO A 182 3.37 18.79 26.79
CA PRO A 182 2.11 19.40 26.39
C PRO A 182 1.38 18.47 25.41
N SER A 183 0.53 17.60 25.93
CA SER A 183 -0.74 17.28 25.27
C SER A 183 -1.59 18.54 25.34
N GLY A 184 -1.65 19.28 24.23
CA GLY A 184 -2.58 20.39 24.04
C GLY A 184 -3.73 19.90 23.17
N ASP A 185 -4.90 19.78 23.77
CA ASP A 185 -6.17 19.56 23.08
C ASP A 185 -6.29 20.56 21.92
N VAL A 186 -6.50 20.06 20.71
CA VAL A 186 -6.90 20.91 19.58
C VAL A 186 -8.28 21.43 19.97
N SER A 187 -8.39 22.72 20.25
CA SER A 187 -9.65 23.33 20.66
C SER A 187 -10.67 23.06 19.55
N THR A 188 -11.85 22.56 19.91
CA THR A 188 -12.93 22.26 18.94
C THR A 188 -13.26 23.43 18.01
N GLU A 189 -12.94 24.66 18.40
CA GLU A 189 -13.08 25.87 17.60
C GLU A 189 -12.09 25.96 16.42
N ASP A 190 -10.84 25.48 16.60
CA ASP A 190 -9.82 25.44 15.55
C ASP A 190 -10.11 24.34 14.53
N GLU A 191 -10.64 23.20 14.98
CA GLU A 191 -11.13 22.13 14.10
C GLU A 191 -12.38 22.56 13.31
N LEU A 192 -13.28 23.32 13.92
CA LEU A 192 -14.47 23.84 13.25
C LEU A 192 -14.10 24.91 12.21
N ALA A 193 -13.06 25.71 12.47
CA ALA A 193 -12.52 26.66 11.52
C ALA A 193 -11.84 25.97 10.32
N SER A 194 -11.03 24.93 10.56
CA SER A 194 -10.39 24.17 9.48
C SER A 194 -11.42 23.42 8.62
N LEU A 195 -12.40 22.76 9.24
CA LEU A 195 -13.47 22.06 8.51
C LEU A 195 -14.34 22.99 7.68
N LYS A 196 -14.58 24.23 8.15
CA LYS A 196 -15.30 25.25 7.37
C LYS A 196 -14.50 25.71 6.16
N GLU A 197 -13.18 25.83 6.29
CA GLU A 197 -12.32 26.21 5.18
C GLU A 197 -12.20 25.07 4.16
N ASP A 198 -12.09 23.83 4.62
CA ASP A 198 -12.11 22.64 3.77
C ASP A 198 -13.44 22.53 3.01
N ALA A 199 -14.57 22.78 3.67
CA ALA A 199 -15.89 22.80 3.03
C ALA A 199 -16.00 23.87 1.94
N ARG A 200 -15.41 25.05 2.15
CA ARG A 200 -15.36 26.13 1.14
C ARG A 200 -14.55 25.72 -0.08
N MET A 201 -13.34 25.19 0.13
CA MET A 201 -12.49 24.74 -0.98
C MET A 201 -13.16 23.62 -1.79
N LEU A 202 -13.81 22.66 -1.13
CA LEU A 202 -14.55 21.60 -1.82
C LEU A 202 -15.75 22.14 -2.59
N SER A 203 -16.45 23.15 -2.06
CA SER A 203 -17.57 23.78 -2.75
C SER A 203 -17.14 24.49 -4.04
N GLU A 204 -15.99 25.19 -4.03
CA GLU A 204 -15.44 25.83 -5.23
C GLU A 204 -15.00 24.78 -6.28
N GLN A 205 -14.43 23.66 -5.84
CA GLN A 205 -14.10 22.55 -6.73
C GLN A 205 -15.34 21.94 -7.36
N LEU A 206 -16.42 21.75 -6.58
CA LEU A 206 -17.69 21.25 -7.10
C LEU A 206 -18.30 22.21 -8.12
N GLU A 207 -18.25 23.52 -7.89
CA GLU A 207 -18.73 24.51 -8.87
C GLU A 207 -17.92 24.46 -10.17
N GLY A 208 -16.59 24.34 -10.08
CA GLY A 208 -15.73 24.18 -11.25
C GLY A 208 -16.06 22.93 -12.07
N ILE A 209 -16.27 21.79 -11.39
CA ILE A 209 -16.67 20.54 -12.02
C ILE A 209 -18.06 20.66 -12.66
N GLN A 210 -19.03 21.26 -11.97
CA GLN A 210 -20.38 21.48 -12.52
C GLN A 210 -20.37 22.39 -13.73
N LYS A 211 -19.53 23.43 -13.74
CA LYS A 211 -19.36 24.30 -14.89
C LYS A 211 -18.81 23.53 -16.09
N ARG A 212 -17.81 22.66 -15.86
CA ARG A 212 -17.23 21.82 -16.93
C ARG A 212 -18.23 20.80 -17.45
N ILE A 213 -19.08 20.24 -16.59
CA ILE A 213 -20.18 19.35 -16.99
C ILE A 213 -21.14 20.09 -17.91
N LYS A 214 -21.59 21.30 -17.55
CA LYS A 214 -22.50 22.10 -18.38
C LYS A 214 -21.89 22.50 -19.73
N GLU A 215 -20.60 22.82 -19.77
CA GLU A 215 -19.88 23.08 -21.02
C GLU A 215 -19.92 21.86 -21.94
N LEU A 216 -19.63 20.67 -21.40
CA LEU A 216 -19.61 19.41 -22.16
C LEU A 216 -21.02 18.92 -22.53
N GLU A 217 -22.04 19.25 -21.74
CA GLU A 217 -23.44 18.95 -22.09
C GLU A 217 -23.94 19.83 -23.23
N ASN A 218 -23.50 21.08 -23.31
CA ASN A 218 -23.83 22.01 -24.41
C ASN A 218 -22.98 21.79 -25.68
N GLU A 219 -21.85 21.09 -25.59
CA GLU A 219 -20.99 20.71 -26.74
C GLU A 219 -21.40 19.37 -27.39
N LYS A 220 -22.42 18.67 -26.88
CA LYS A 220 -22.97 17.49 -27.55
C LYS A 220 -23.90 17.92 -28.71
N PRO A 221 -23.65 17.45 -29.95
CA PRO A 221 -24.47 17.78 -31.12
C PRO A 221 -25.88 17.15 -31.07
#